data_AF-A0A2V1NTR1-F1
#
_entry.id   AF-A0A2V1NTR1-F1
#
_cell.length_a   1.000
_cell.length_b   1.000
_cell.length_c   1.000
_cell.angle_alpha   90.00
_cell.angle_beta   90.00
_cell.angle_gamma   90.00
#
_symmetry.space_group_name_H-M   'P 1'
#
loop_
_entity.id
_entity.type
_entity.pdbx_description
1 polymer ?
#
loop_
_entity_poly.entity_id
_entity_poly.type
_entity_poly.pdbx_seq_one_letter_code
_entity_poly.pdbx_strand_id
1 'polypeptide(L)'
;MAAAIAEGAGKAGAEVRLLDVGDAVPADVEWADALALGGPAFLGGVSPPLLRFLADCEPLRTSGRLDGKAATGFVTAHRPHSGSESALLALYNAMHHWGAVIVPPGYTDPSITIAGGNPYGICHTTAHGPLPGPETLTAAAFQGDRLARITTRLRGPGHPDPVARRPPARPRAVR
;
A
#
# COMPACT_ATOMS: atom_id res chain seq x y z
N MET A 1 -2.14 6.27 -11.74
CA MET A 1 -2.26 6.36 -10.27
C MET A 1 -0.96 5.99 -9.57
N ALA A 2 -0.41 4.78 -9.72
CA ALA A 2 0.84 4.37 -9.06
C ALA A 2 1.99 5.36 -9.28
N ALA A 3 2.18 5.85 -10.52
CA ALA A 3 3.17 6.89 -10.82
C ALA A 3 2.94 8.22 -10.06
N ALA A 4 1.68 8.66 -9.89
CA ALA A 4 1.37 9.86 -9.12
C ALA A 4 1.61 9.66 -7.62
N ILE A 5 1.28 8.48 -7.07
CA ILE A 5 1.61 8.10 -5.69
C ILE A 5 3.14 8.14 -5.50
N ALA A 6 3.89 7.56 -6.43
CA ALA A 6 5.35 7.57 -6.41
C ALA A 6 5.91 9.00 -6.44
N GLU A 7 5.39 9.86 -7.32
CA GLU A 7 5.77 11.28 -7.40
C GLU A 7 5.49 12.02 -6.08
N GLY A 8 4.32 11.79 -5.49
CA GLY A 8 3.95 12.38 -4.19
C GLY A 8 4.88 11.94 -3.07
N ALA A 9 5.20 10.66 -2.99
CA ALA A 9 6.15 10.13 -2.01
C ALA A 9 7.57 10.70 -2.23
N GLY A 10 8.01 10.81 -3.48
CA GLY A 10 9.29 11.40 -3.84
C GLY A 10 9.40 12.88 -3.46
N LYS A 11 8.34 13.67 -3.64
CA LYS A 11 8.28 15.08 -3.18
C LYS A 11 8.42 15.22 -1.66
N ALA A 12 7.97 14.22 -0.91
CA ALA A 12 8.15 14.12 0.53
C ALA A 12 9.55 13.62 0.94
N GLY A 13 10.45 13.36 -0.02
CA GLY A 13 11.83 12.93 0.21
C GLY A 13 12.03 11.41 0.28
N ALA A 14 11.04 10.60 -0.11
CA ALA A 14 11.21 9.16 -0.14
C ALA A 14 12.06 8.71 -1.36
N GLU A 15 12.91 7.70 -1.15
CA GLU A 15 13.42 6.88 -2.24
C GLU A 15 12.31 5.92 -2.70
N VAL A 16 12.01 5.88 -4.00
CA VAL A 16 10.83 5.15 -4.50
C VAL A 16 11.22 4.14 -5.57
N ARG A 17 10.76 2.90 -5.40
CA ARG A 17 10.70 1.88 -6.46
C ARG A 17 9.26 1.76 -6.95
N LEU A 18 9.05 1.97 -8.25
CA LEU A 18 7.76 1.74 -8.92
C LEU A 18 7.87 0.47 -9.76
N LEU A 19 7.14 -0.57 -9.37
CA LEU A 19 7.20 -1.89 -9.98
C LEU A 19 5.80 -2.34 -10.40
N ASP A 20 5.70 -3.01 -11.55
CA ASP A 20 4.54 -3.84 -11.81
C ASP A 20 4.59 -5.07 -10.89
N VAL A 21 3.42 -5.58 -10.50
CA VAL A 21 3.35 -6.72 -9.58
C VAL A 21 3.97 -8.00 -10.16
N GLY A 22 4.01 -8.14 -11.49
CA GLY A 22 4.68 -9.25 -12.15
C GLY A 22 6.21 -9.20 -12.07
N ASP A 23 6.79 -8.01 -11.85
CA ASP A 23 8.23 -7.79 -11.74
C ASP A 23 8.70 -7.67 -10.28
N ALA A 24 7.78 -7.42 -9.35
CA ALA A 24 8.08 -7.26 -7.94
C ALA A 24 8.45 -8.59 -7.28
N VAL A 25 9.47 -8.57 -6.41
CA VAL A 25 9.88 -9.74 -5.62
C VAL A 25 9.80 -9.44 -4.11
N PRO A 26 9.74 -10.47 -3.25
CA PRO A 26 9.70 -10.26 -1.79
C PRO A 26 10.85 -9.38 -1.26
N ALA A 27 12.03 -9.41 -1.89
CA ALA A 27 13.14 -8.55 -1.50
C ALA A 27 12.84 -7.04 -1.64
N ASP A 28 11.95 -6.64 -2.55
CA ASP A 28 11.51 -5.25 -2.67
C ASP A 28 10.62 -4.83 -1.48
N VAL A 29 9.77 -5.75 -1.02
CA VAL A 29 8.92 -5.54 0.17
C VAL A 29 9.76 -5.42 1.43
N GLU A 30 10.80 -6.25 1.54
CA GLU A 30 11.75 -6.14 2.63
C GLU A 30 12.49 -4.81 2.60
N TRP A 31 13.01 -4.40 1.45
CA TRP A 31 13.76 -3.15 1.29
C TRP A 31 12.93 -1.92 1.69
N ALA A 32 11.64 -1.90 1.40
CA ALA A 32 10.79 -0.73 1.59
C ALA A 32 10.36 -0.52 3.06
N ASP A 33 10.43 0.72 3.55
CA ASP A 33 9.81 1.08 4.84
C ASP A 33 8.29 1.22 4.77
N ALA A 34 7.79 1.52 3.57
CA ALA A 34 6.40 1.76 3.29
C ALA A 34 5.99 1.18 1.95
N LEU A 35 4.73 0.72 1.86
CA LEU A 35 4.19 0.06 0.69
C LEU A 35 2.91 0.77 0.23
N ALA A 36 2.85 1.14 -1.05
CA ALA A 36 1.60 1.49 -1.71
C ALA A 36 1.24 0.36 -2.68
N LEU A 37 0.26 -0.46 -2.31
CA LEU A 37 -0.15 -1.62 -3.09
C LEU A 37 -1.49 -1.34 -3.78
N GLY A 38 -1.62 -1.77 -5.04
CA GLY A 38 -2.86 -1.55 -5.75
C GLY A 38 -3.00 -2.34 -7.04
N GLY A 39 -4.23 -2.41 -7.51
CA GLY A 39 -4.60 -3.16 -8.70
C GLY A 39 -6.10 -3.06 -8.99
N PRO A 40 -6.60 -3.71 -10.05
CA PRO A 40 -8.02 -3.74 -10.34
C PRO A 40 -8.80 -4.50 -9.27
N ALA A 41 -9.95 -3.97 -8.85
CA ALA A 41 -10.90 -4.70 -8.03
C ALA A 41 -11.39 -5.93 -8.80
N PHE A 42 -11.36 -7.09 -8.17
CA PHE A 42 -11.77 -8.36 -8.78
C PHE A 42 -12.83 -9.03 -7.91
N LEU A 43 -14.07 -9.09 -8.41
CA LEU A 43 -15.23 -9.61 -7.67
C LEU A 43 -15.40 -8.94 -6.28
N GLY A 44 -15.10 -7.65 -6.19
CA GLY A 44 -15.10 -6.90 -4.93
C GLY A 44 -13.95 -7.21 -3.98
N GLY A 45 -12.95 -7.97 -4.42
CA GLY A 45 -11.74 -8.31 -3.68
C GLY A 45 -10.45 -7.88 -4.40
N VAL A 46 -9.34 -8.37 -3.87
CA VAL A 46 -7.98 -8.10 -4.38
C VAL A 46 -7.79 -8.79 -5.73
N SER A 47 -7.11 -8.13 -6.69
CA SER A 47 -6.78 -8.75 -7.98
C SER A 47 -5.96 -10.04 -7.80
N PRO A 48 -6.18 -11.09 -8.62
CA PRO A 48 -5.42 -12.35 -8.49
C PRO A 48 -3.89 -12.18 -8.57
N PRO A 49 -3.31 -11.36 -9.47
CA PRO A 49 -1.86 -11.13 -9.49
C PRO A 49 -1.35 -10.53 -8.18
N LEU A 50 -2.04 -9.52 -7.64
CA LEU A 50 -1.67 -8.92 -6.36
C LEU A 50 -1.83 -9.91 -5.20
N LEU A 51 -2.92 -10.67 -5.17
CA LEU A 51 -3.13 -11.69 -4.14
C LEU A 51 -2.02 -12.75 -4.15
N ARG A 52 -1.56 -13.15 -5.35
CA ARG A 52 -0.44 -14.09 -5.49
C ARG A 52 0.85 -13.50 -4.92
N PHE A 53 1.19 -12.26 -5.29
CA PHE A 53 2.37 -11.59 -4.75
C PHE A 53 2.34 -11.44 -3.22
N LEU A 54 1.16 -11.11 -2.66
CA LEU A 54 0.97 -11.07 -1.20
C LEU A 54 1.26 -12.43 -0.55
N ALA A 55 0.84 -13.52 -1.19
CA ALA A 55 1.11 -14.88 -0.72
C ALA A 55 2.60 -15.26 -0.83
N ASP A 56 3.30 -14.81 -1.87
CA ASP A 56 4.74 -15.05 -2.03
C ASP A 56 5.58 -14.32 -0.95
N CYS A 57 5.01 -13.30 -0.29
CA CYS A 57 5.64 -12.60 0.84
C CYS A 57 5.46 -13.30 2.22
N GLU A 58 4.78 -14.44 2.27
CA GLU A 58 4.52 -15.17 3.51
C GLU A 58 5.77 -15.54 4.34
N PRO A 59 6.94 -15.89 3.74
CA PRO A 59 8.17 -16.09 4.49
C PRO A 59 8.65 -14.84 5.24
N LEU A 60 8.43 -13.64 4.67
CA LEU A 60 8.76 -12.38 5.34
C LEU A 60 7.81 -12.12 6.52
N ARG A 61 6.52 -12.43 6.35
CA ARG A 61 5.52 -12.32 7.42
C ARG A 61 5.85 -13.23 8.60
N THR A 62 6.12 -14.51 8.33
CA THR A 62 6.41 -15.49 9.39
C THR A 62 7.71 -15.18 10.15
N SER A 63 8.69 -14.60 9.46
CA SER A 63 9.93 -14.11 10.08
C SER A 63 9.78 -12.77 10.82
N GLY A 64 8.65 -12.05 10.68
CA GLY A 64 8.40 -10.74 11.29
C GLY A 64 9.08 -9.58 10.57
N ARG A 65 9.59 -9.80 9.35
CA ARG A 65 10.29 -8.76 8.56
C ARG A 65 9.33 -7.73 7.96
N LEU A 66 8.02 -7.94 8.08
CA LEU A 66 6.99 -7.01 7.63
C LEU A 66 6.42 -6.14 8.76
N ASP A 67 6.76 -6.46 10.02
CA ASP A 67 6.18 -5.83 11.20
C ASP A 67 6.49 -4.33 11.22
N GLY A 68 5.46 -3.50 11.43
CA GLY A 68 5.61 -2.06 11.58
C GLY A 68 5.86 -1.27 10.29
N LYS A 69 5.97 -1.93 9.12
CA LYS A 69 6.04 -1.24 7.83
C LYS A 69 4.74 -0.45 7.60
N ALA A 70 4.84 0.76 7.06
CA ALA A 70 3.65 1.55 6.72
C ALA A 70 3.03 1.00 5.43
N ALA A 71 1.69 1.01 5.30
CA ALA A 71 1.04 0.51 4.11
C ALA A 71 -0.22 1.29 3.72
N THR A 72 -0.46 1.45 2.42
CA THR A 72 -1.66 2.08 1.87
C THR A 72 -2.13 1.35 0.61
N GLY A 73 -3.42 1.43 0.32
CA GLY A 73 -4.06 0.76 -0.81
C GLY A 73 -4.59 1.74 -1.84
N PHE A 74 -4.56 1.37 -3.12
CA PHE A 74 -5.27 2.07 -4.20
C PHE A 74 -5.84 1.05 -5.19
N VAL A 75 -6.94 1.36 -5.88
CA VAL A 75 -7.60 0.39 -6.78
C VAL A 75 -8.15 1.02 -8.05
N THR A 76 -8.34 0.22 -9.10
CA THR A 76 -9.24 0.58 -10.20
C THR A 76 -10.51 -0.25 -10.14
N ALA A 77 -11.62 0.28 -10.63
CA ALA A 77 -12.88 -0.46 -10.76
C ALA A 77 -13.53 -0.18 -12.13
N HIS A 78 -14.44 -1.04 -12.57
CA HIS A 78 -15.09 -0.82 -13.86
C HIS A 78 -16.13 0.31 -13.83
N ARG A 79 -16.89 0.38 -12.73
CA ARG A 79 -17.95 1.37 -12.48
C ARG A 79 -17.88 1.87 -11.03
N PRO A 80 -18.51 3.00 -10.70
CA PRO A 80 -18.76 3.38 -9.32
C PRO A 80 -19.46 2.25 -8.55
N HIS A 81 -19.12 2.10 -7.26
CA HIS A 81 -19.68 1.07 -6.36
C HIS A 81 -19.48 -0.39 -6.79
N SER A 82 -18.67 -0.67 -7.82
CA SER A 82 -18.36 -2.04 -8.26
C SER A 82 -17.22 -2.67 -7.48
N GLY A 83 -17.26 -2.54 -6.15
CA GLY A 83 -16.37 -3.25 -5.24
C GLY A 83 -14.99 -2.62 -5.01
N SER A 84 -14.80 -1.33 -5.31
CA SER A 84 -13.56 -0.61 -5.01
C SER A 84 -13.28 -0.53 -3.50
N GLU A 85 -14.27 -0.14 -2.71
CA GLU A 85 -14.15 -0.02 -1.25
C GLU A 85 -13.93 -1.39 -0.60
N SER A 86 -14.69 -2.40 -1.01
CA SER A 86 -14.53 -3.77 -0.49
C SER A 86 -13.17 -4.36 -0.86
N ALA A 87 -12.67 -4.09 -2.07
CA ALA A 87 -11.34 -4.55 -2.49
C ALA A 87 -10.22 -3.91 -1.66
N LEU A 88 -10.32 -2.61 -1.35
CA LEU A 88 -9.40 -1.92 -0.45
C LEU A 88 -9.44 -2.49 0.96
N LEU A 89 -10.63 -2.72 1.52
CA LEU A 89 -10.78 -3.34 2.84
C LEU A 89 -10.20 -4.76 2.88
N ALA A 90 -10.43 -5.54 1.82
CA ALA A 90 -9.84 -6.89 1.68
C ALA A 90 -8.31 -6.84 1.57
N LEU A 91 -7.75 -5.87 0.84
CA LEU A 91 -6.31 -5.65 0.79
C LEU A 91 -5.75 -5.29 2.18
N TYR A 92 -6.46 -4.45 2.93
CA TYR A 92 -6.05 -4.09 4.29
C TYR A 92 -6.09 -5.28 5.25
N ASN A 93 -6.97 -6.27 5.07
CA ASN A 93 -6.90 -7.50 5.85
C ASN A 93 -5.53 -8.19 5.70
N ALA A 94 -4.98 -8.30 4.49
CA ALA A 94 -3.65 -8.86 4.30
C ALA A 94 -2.57 -8.04 5.01
N MET A 95 -2.66 -6.71 4.95
CA MET A 95 -1.72 -5.80 5.64
C MET A 95 -1.82 -5.90 7.18
N HIS A 96 -3.02 -6.13 7.73
CA HIS A 96 -3.18 -6.44 9.16
C HIS A 96 -2.43 -7.72 9.55
N HIS A 97 -2.52 -8.77 8.73
CA HIS A 97 -1.78 -10.01 8.95
C HIS A 97 -0.26 -9.84 8.85
N TRP A 98 0.20 -8.83 8.10
CA TRP A 98 1.61 -8.44 8.03
C TRP A 98 2.11 -7.67 9.25
N GLY A 99 1.23 -7.26 10.17
CA GLY A 99 1.60 -6.36 11.26
C GLY A 99 1.95 -4.96 10.76
N ALA A 100 1.49 -4.58 9.56
CA ALA A 100 1.74 -3.28 8.97
C ALA A 100 0.91 -2.17 9.65
N VAL A 101 1.41 -0.95 9.60
CA VAL A 101 0.68 0.25 10.04
C VAL A 101 -0.10 0.81 8.85
N ILE A 102 -1.43 0.77 8.92
CA ILE A 102 -2.28 1.23 7.82
C ILE A 102 -2.34 2.76 7.79
N VAL A 103 -1.98 3.33 6.65
CA VAL A 103 -1.90 4.78 6.41
C VAL A 103 -2.80 5.13 5.20
N PRO A 104 -4.13 5.15 5.38
CA PRO A 104 -5.05 5.50 4.30
C PRO A 104 -5.06 7.02 4.06
N PRO A 105 -5.56 7.54 2.92
CA PRO A 105 -5.66 8.98 2.72
C PRO A 105 -6.63 9.64 3.72
N GLY A 106 -7.73 8.96 4.07
CA GLY A 106 -8.84 9.56 4.80
C GLY A 106 -9.41 10.79 4.09
N TYR A 107 -10.19 11.61 4.78
CA TYR A 107 -10.59 12.94 4.29
C TYR A 107 -9.62 14.02 4.79
N THR A 108 -8.31 13.74 4.71
CA THR A 108 -7.28 14.61 5.31
C THR A 108 -6.75 15.70 4.37
N ASP A 109 -7.26 15.75 3.13
CA ASP A 109 -7.00 16.79 2.15
C ASP A 109 -8.24 16.98 1.24
N PRO A 110 -8.58 18.22 0.81
CA PRO A 110 -9.72 18.49 -0.04
C PRO A 110 -9.71 17.71 -1.37
N SER A 111 -8.53 17.40 -1.91
CA SER A 111 -8.39 16.63 -3.16
C SER A 111 -9.05 15.26 -3.09
N ILE A 112 -9.15 14.66 -1.90
CA ILE A 112 -9.82 13.36 -1.73
C ILE A 112 -11.31 13.46 -2.06
N THR A 113 -11.98 14.48 -1.53
CA THR A 113 -13.41 14.72 -1.80
C THR A 113 -13.61 15.06 -3.27
N ILE A 114 -12.73 15.90 -3.85
CA ILE A 114 -12.79 16.30 -5.26
C ILE A 114 -12.62 15.07 -6.18
N ALA A 115 -11.75 14.12 -5.81
CA ALA A 115 -11.52 12.90 -6.57
C ALA A 115 -12.58 11.80 -6.36
N GLY A 116 -13.73 12.12 -5.74
CA GLY A 116 -14.84 11.19 -5.54
C GLY A 116 -15.01 10.65 -4.12
N GLY A 117 -14.14 11.05 -3.17
CA GLY A 117 -14.35 10.85 -1.74
C GLY A 117 -14.23 9.40 -1.28
N ASN A 118 -13.06 8.78 -1.44
CA ASN A 118 -12.79 7.46 -0.89
C ASN A 118 -11.74 7.52 0.24
N PRO A 119 -12.13 7.41 1.52
CA PRO A 119 -11.19 7.52 2.63
C PRO A 119 -10.28 6.30 2.76
N TYR A 120 -10.66 5.15 2.19
CA TYR A 120 -9.88 3.92 2.26
C TYR A 120 -8.67 3.94 1.33
N GLY A 121 -8.71 4.69 0.23
CA GLY A 121 -7.65 4.71 -0.77
C GLY A 121 -8.15 5.30 -2.09
N ILE A 122 -7.25 5.86 -2.90
CA ILE A 122 -7.63 6.40 -4.20
C ILE A 122 -8.16 5.28 -5.09
N CYS A 123 -9.31 5.56 -5.72
CA CYS A 123 -9.92 4.70 -6.70
C CYS A 123 -10.13 5.45 -8.02
N HIS A 124 -9.80 4.81 -9.14
CA HIS A 124 -10.24 5.27 -10.47
C HIS A 124 -11.27 4.30 -11.05
N THR A 125 -12.36 4.82 -11.58
CA THR A 125 -13.36 4.01 -12.29
C THR A 125 -13.24 4.21 -13.80
N THR A 126 -13.16 3.12 -14.55
CA THR A 126 -13.03 3.20 -16.01
C THR A 126 -14.27 3.78 -16.70
N ALA A 127 -15.40 3.85 -15.99
CA ALA A 127 -16.59 4.55 -16.45
C ALA A 127 -16.40 6.07 -16.64
N HIS A 128 -15.36 6.65 -16.03
CA HIS A 128 -14.97 8.06 -16.22
C HIS A 128 -13.85 8.23 -17.26
N GLY A 129 -13.47 7.15 -17.95
CA GLY A 129 -12.41 7.14 -18.95
C GLY A 129 -11.36 6.07 -18.69
N PRO A 130 -10.57 5.70 -19.70
CA PRO A 130 -9.57 4.65 -19.57
C PRO A 130 -8.42 5.03 -18.62
N LEU A 131 -8.20 6.32 -18.40
CA LEU A 131 -7.14 6.86 -17.54
C LEU A 131 -7.73 7.81 -16.47
N PRO A 132 -7.09 7.90 -15.29
CA PRO A 132 -7.48 8.85 -14.25
C PRO A 132 -7.29 10.30 -14.70
N GLY A 133 -8.25 11.16 -14.37
CA GLY A 133 -8.17 12.59 -14.59
C GLY A 133 -7.26 13.31 -13.59
N PRO A 134 -7.02 14.63 -13.78
CA PRO A 134 -6.15 15.44 -12.92
C PRO A 134 -6.54 15.40 -11.43
N GLU A 135 -7.84 15.37 -11.12
CA GLU A 135 -8.37 15.32 -9.76
C GLU A 135 -7.92 14.03 -9.05
N THR A 136 -8.13 12.88 -9.69
CA THR A 136 -7.70 11.57 -9.18
C THR A 136 -6.18 11.48 -9.05
N LEU A 137 -5.43 12.04 -10.01
CA LEU A 137 -3.97 12.06 -9.95
C LEU A 137 -3.45 12.95 -8.82
N THR A 138 -4.10 14.08 -8.55
CA THR A 138 -3.76 14.98 -7.44
C THR A 138 -3.98 14.29 -6.09
N ALA A 139 -5.14 13.64 -5.93
CA ALA A 139 -5.45 12.86 -4.74
C ALA A 139 -4.49 11.67 -4.55
N ALA A 140 -4.07 11.03 -5.65
CA ALA A 140 -3.10 9.95 -5.64
C ALA A 140 -1.71 10.43 -5.19
N ALA A 141 -1.26 11.58 -5.70
CA ALA A 141 -0.03 12.21 -5.24
C ALA A 141 -0.09 12.58 -3.76
N PHE A 142 -1.21 13.13 -3.29
CA PHE A 142 -1.41 13.39 -1.87
C PHE A 142 -1.31 12.11 -1.01
N GLN A 143 -1.94 11.01 -1.44
CA GLN A 143 -1.84 9.73 -0.72
C GLN A 143 -0.37 9.25 -0.60
N GLY A 144 0.43 9.44 -1.65
CA GLY A 144 1.87 9.16 -1.63
C GLY A 144 2.66 10.05 -0.67
N ASP A 145 2.45 11.37 -0.72
CA ASP A 145 3.07 12.34 0.22
C ASP A 145 2.74 11.98 1.67
N ARG A 146 1.46 11.73 1.95
CA ARG A 146 0.97 11.38 3.28
C ARG A 146 1.61 10.10 3.81
N LEU A 147 1.71 9.06 2.97
CA LEU A 147 2.37 7.81 3.31
C LEU A 147 3.83 8.06 3.70
N ALA A 148 4.58 8.77 2.86
CA ALA A 148 5.99 9.05 3.11
C ALA A 148 6.20 9.87 4.39
N ARG A 149 5.44 10.95 4.59
CA ARG A 149 5.54 11.81 5.78
C ARG A 149 5.23 11.07 7.08
N ILE A 150 4.23 10.19 7.07
CA ILE A 150 3.89 9.38 8.25
C ILE A 150 4.97 8.33 8.49
N THR A 151 5.48 7.69 7.45
CA THR A 151 6.58 6.71 7.54
C THR A 151 7.81 7.34 8.18
N THR A 152 8.20 8.54 7.75
CA THR A 152 9.33 9.28 8.35
C THR A 152 9.14 9.51 9.85
N ARG A 153 7.91 9.78 10.31
CA ARG A 153 7.60 9.96 11.73
C ARG A 153 7.61 8.65 12.50
N LEU A 154 7.15 7.56 11.90
CA LEU A 154 7.21 6.22 12.48
C LEU A 154 8.65 5.75 12.67
N ARG A 155 9.54 6.10 11.71
CA ARG A 155 10.98 5.83 11.82
C ARG A 155 11.66 6.78 12.80
N GLY A 156 11.49 8.10 12.76
CA GLY A 156 12.13 9.03 13.71
C GLY A 156 13.69 8.95 13.77
N PRO A 157 14.37 9.86 14.48
CA PRO A 157 15.80 9.77 14.71
C PRO A 157 16.11 8.67 15.75
N GLY A 158 16.86 7.64 15.35
CA GLY A 158 17.37 6.61 16.26
C GLY A 158 16.47 5.38 16.45
N HIS A 159 15.39 5.21 15.67
CA HIS A 159 14.67 3.94 15.67
C HIS A 159 15.46 2.91 14.86
N PRO A 160 15.97 1.84 15.49
CA PRO A 160 16.61 0.77 14.75
C PRO A 160 15.59 0.12 13.82
N ASP A 161 16.06 -0.30 12.65
CA ASP A 161 15.31 -1.03 11.63
C ASP A 161 14.32 -2.02 12.29
N PRO A 162 13.01 -1.96 11.99
CA PRO A 162 12.03 -2.88 12.58
C PRO A 162 12.42 -4.35 12.38
N VAL A 163 13.13 -4.68 11.30
CA VAL A 163 13.68 -6.01 11.04
C VAL A 163 14.74 -6.42 12.08
N ALA A 164 15.51 -5.48 12.62
CA ALA A 164 16.57 -5.73 13.58
C ALA A 164 16.08 -6.02 15.02
N ARG A 165 14.78 -5.84 15.29
CA ARG A 165 14.21 -5.95 16.66
C ARG A 165 13.98 -7.38 17.15
N ARG A 166 14.04 -8.40 16.28
CA ARG A 166 13.68 -9.77 16.67
C ARG A 166 14.92 -10.65 16.88
N PRO A 167 15.15 -11.21 18.09
CA PRO A 167 16.19 -12.22 18.27
C PRO A 167 15.87 -13.44 17.37
N PRO A 168 16.88 -14.16 16.86
CA PRO A 168 16.67 -15.31 16.00
C PRO A 168 15.68 -16.29 16.65
N ALA A 169 14.75 -16.80 15.84
CA ALA A 169 13.77 -17.78 16.30
C ALA A 169 14.51 -18.93 16.99
N ARG A 170 14.23 -19.15 18.29
CA ARG A 170 14.78 -20.31 19.00
C ARG A 170 14.38 -21.57 18.22
N PRO A 171 15.31 -22.50 17.93
CA PRO A 171 14.97 -23.73 17.23
C PRO A 171 13.83 -24.42 17.98
N ARG A 172 12.77 -24.77 17.25
CA ARG A 172 11.66 -25.56 17.82
C ARG A 172 12.26 -26.86 18.31
N ALA A 173 12.24 -27.08 19.63
CA ALA A 173 12.51 -28.39 20.20
C ALA A 173 11.44 -29.33 19.65
N VAL A 174 11.85 -30.20 18.74
CA VAL A 174 11.03 -31.31 18.25
C VAL A 174 10.77 -32.21 19.47
N ARG A 175 9.51 -32.36 19.84
CA ARG A 175 9.05 -33.38 20.79
C ARG A 175 8.34 -34.47 19.99
#